data_AF-A0A3A9E027-F1
#
_entry.id   AF-A0A3A9E027-F1
#
_cell.length_a   1.000
_cell.length_b   1.000
_cell.length_c   1.000
_cell.angle_alpha   90.00
_cell.angle_beta   90.00
_cell.angle_gamma   90.00
#
_symmetry.space_group_name_H-M   'P 1'
#
loop_
_entity.id
_entity.type
_entity.pdbx_description
1 polymer ?
#
loop_
_entity_poly.entity_id
_entity_poly.type
_entity_poly.pdbx_seq_one_letter_code
_entity_poly.pdbx_strand_id
1 'polypeptide(L)'
;LYYFFDMNGDNNPELCITKESGGRFIYIFQYKEETDEIILWHELPNGYYHLIGTKKVGSVSSYMDGDFHGYYELDEEGNRLFGVLFHCLYKTETGELVRVYMVDLPEYSDEDKNQKIRESIEEIPYIKSNIRGKLYRVTKEQYEELTNDYFEAIEMEKEKLKQVTYTYEELFHDEIEFVGEEKFKEINNAYKEIDFFGE
;
A
#
# COMPACT_ATOMS: atom_id res chain seq x y z
N LEU A 1 11.47 1.90 -7.30
CA LEU A 1 10.15 2.25 -7.86
C LEU A 1 9.59 3.40 -7.04
N TYR A 2 9.01 4.39 -7.69
CA TYR A 2 8.27 5.48 -7.07
C TYR A 2 6.88 5.52 -7.71
N TYR A 3 5.88 5.95 -6.95
CA TYR A 3 4.52 6.16 -7.44
C TYR A 3 3.76 7.06 -6.48
N PHE A 4 2.61 7.56 -6.94
CA PHE A 4 1.78 8.50 -6.19
C PHE A 4 0.58 7.79 -5.56
N PHE A 5 0.28 8.12 -4.31
CA PHE A 5 -0.83 7.55 -3.56
C PHE A 5 -1.41 8.58 -2.61
N ASP A 6 -2.71 8.82 -2.73
CA ASP A 6 -3.46 9.72 -1.87
C ASP A 6 -3.85 8.99 -0.57
N MET A 7 -3.00 9.11 0.44
CA MET A 7 -3.14 8.41 1.71
C MET A 7 -4.10 9.15 2.64
N ASN A 8 -4.09 10.48 2.68
CA ASN A 8 -5.00 11.27 3.53
C ASN A 8 -6.35 11.59 2.88
N GLY A 9 -6.53 11.33 1.58
CA GLY A 9 -7.79 11.55 0.86
C GLY A 9 -8.07 13.02 0.50
N ASP A 10 -7.04 13.87 0.47
CA ASP A 10 -7.18 15.29 0.14
C ASP A 10 -7.09 15.60 -1.37
N ASN A 11 -6.85 14.56 -2.19
CA ASN A 11 -6.57 14.63 -3.64
C ASN A 11 -5.17 15.18 -4.02
N ASN A 12 -4.26 15.35 -3.06
CA ASN A 12 -2.86 15.67 -3.26
C ASN A 12 -2.02 14.44 -2.92
N PRO A 13 -1.71 13.58 -3.90
CA PRO A 13 -1.13 12.29 -3.60
C PRO A 13 0.31 12.39 -3.07
N GLU A 14 0.62 11.58 -2.07
CA GLU A 14 1.95 11.45 -1.50
C GLU A 14 2.91 10.65 -2.39
N LEU A 15 4.21 10.99 -2.29
CA LEU A 15 5.28 10.27 -2.97
C LEU A 15 5.60 8.98 -2.22
N CYS A 16 5.33 7.84 -2.86
CA CYS A 16 5.67 6.53 -2.35
C CYS A 16 6.96 6.03 -2.98
N ILE A 17 7.90 5.55 -2.15
CA ILE A 17 9.17 4.98 -2.61
C ILE A 17 9.30 3.55 -2.10
N THR A 18 9.60 2.63 -3.01
CA THR A 18 9.83 1.22 -2.70
C THR A 18 11.05 0.68 -3.45
N LYS A 19 11.77 -0.27 -2.84
CA LYS A 19 12.80 -1.02 -3.56
C LYS A 19 12.15 -1.98 -4.53
N GLU A 20 12.72 -2.07 -5.73
CA GLU A 20 12.25 -2.94 -6.82
C GLU A 20 12.24 -4.43 -6.43
N SER A 21 13.12 -4.88 -5.53
CA SER A 21 13.08 -6.21 -4.94
C SER A 21 13.64 -6.21 -3.51
N GLY A 22 13.05 -7.03 -2.63
CA GLY A 22 13.52 -7.24 -1.25
C GLY A 22 13.42 -6.02 -0.33
N GLY A 23 12.64 -5.00 -0.70
CA GLY A 23 12.33 -3.87 0.17
C GLY A 23 11.52 -4.33 1.38
N ARG A 24 11.88 -3.82 2.57
CA ARG A 24 11.15 -4.12 3.81
C ARG A 24 9.94 -3.20 4.01
N PHE A 25 9.99 -2.00 3.44
CA PHE A 25 8.96 -0.96 3.59
C PHE A 25 8.70 -0.21 2.29
N ILE A 26 7.47 0.27 2.15
CA ILE A 26 7.04 1.33 1.25
C ILE A 26 7.08 2.59 2.11
N TYR A 27 7.90 3.56 1.71
CA TYR A 27 8.05 4.83 2.41
C TYR A 27 7.12 5.85 1.75
N ILE A 28 6.25 6.47 2.54
CA ILE A 28 5.27 7.44 2.07
C ILE A 28 5.71 8.82 2.57
N PHE A 29 6.02 9.71 1.63
CA PHE A 29 6.48 11.06 1.88
C PHE A 29 5.37 12.06 1.59
N GLN A 30 5.08 12.91 2.57
CA GLN A 30 4.11 13.99 2.43
C GLN A 30 4.84 15.33 2.31
N TYR A 31 4.38 16.16 1.38
CA TYR A 31 4.75 17.56 1.30
C TYR A 31 3.76 18.39 2.14
N LYS A 32 4.29 19.24 3.03
CA LYS A 32 3.52 20.16 3.85
C LYS A 32 3.70 21.58 3.34
N GLU A 33 2.65 22.13 2.74
CA GLU A 33 2.68 23.47 2.17
C GLU A 33 2.88 24.55 3.24
N GLU A 34 2.35 24.35 4.45
CA GLU A 34 2.42 25.36 5.51
C GLU A 34 3.85 25.59 6.02
N THR A 35 4.68 24.56 5.94
CA THR A 35 6.06 24.57 6.43
C THR A 35 7.11 24.48 5.32
N ASP A 36 6.69 24.25 4.07
CA ASP A 36 7.57 23.98 2.93
C ASP A 36 8.54 22.81 3.22
N GLU A 37 7.99 21.71 3.75
CA GLU A 37 8.78 20.54 4.17
C GLU A 37 8.28 19.24 3.53
N ILE A 38 9.21 18.35 3.21
CA ILE A 38 8.91 16.96 2.88
C ILE A 38 9.24 16.10 4.10
N ILE A 39 8.25 15.40 4.62
CA ILE A 39 8.42 14.50 5.77
C ILE A 39 8.21 13.05 5.36
N LEU A 40 8.97 12.13 5.96
CA LEU A 40 8.59 10.73 5.97
C LEU A 40 7.36 10.60 6.87
N TRP A 41 6.21 10.36 6.26
CA TRP A 41 4.94 10.37 6.96
C TRP A 41 4.54 8.98 7.45
N HIS A 42 4.67 7.96 6.62
CA HIS A 42 4.30 6.59 6.99
C HIS A 42 5.25 5.55 6.37
N GLU A 43 5.46 4.44 7.08
CA GLU A 43 6.13 3.24 6.57
C GLU A 43 5.14 2.07 6.53
N LEU A 44 4.84 1.56 5.34
CA LEU A 44 4.03 0.34 5.19
C LEU A 44 4.96 -0.86 4.97
N PRO A 45 4.83 -1.96 5.73
CA PRO A 45 5.62 -3.16 5.48
C PRO A 45 5.43 -3.66 4.04
N ASN A 46 6.51 -3.79 3.28
CA ASN A 46 6.49 -4.01 1.82
C ASN A 46 6.46 -5.48 1.42
N GLY A 47 6.47 -6.41 2.39
CA GLY A 47 6.60 -7.83 2.07
C GLY A 47 5.51 -8.34 1.10
N TYR A 48 4.31 -7.75 1.15
CA TYR A 48 3.12 -8.26 0.48
C TYR A 48 2.06 -7.20 0.14
N TYR A 49 2.33 -5.89 0.28
CA TYR A 49 1.30 -4.84 0.20
C TYR A 49 1.34 -4.06 -1.13
N HIS A 50 0.17 -3.63 -1.60
CA HIS A 50 -0.08 -2.87 -2.83
C HIS A 50 -0.95 -1.65 -2.52
N LEU A 51 -0.71 -0.50 -3.15
CA LEU A 51 -1.47 0.73 -2.91
C LEU A 51 -2.51 0.92 -4.02
N ILE A 52 -3.73 0.43 -3.78
CA ILE A 52 -4.72 0.17 -4.85
C ILE A 52 -5.76 1.29 -5.03
N GLY A 53 -5.59 2.43 -4.36
CA GLY A 53 -6.42 3.63 -4.52
C GLY A 53 -6.46 4.48 -3.25
N THR A 54 -7.08 5.66 -3.28
CA THR A 54 -7.14 6.57 -2.12
C THR A 54 -7.59 5.84 -0.84
N LYS A 55 -6.77 5.92 0.21
CA LYS A 55 -6.95 5.23 1.50
C LYS A 55 -7.11 3.71 1.45
N LYS A 56 -6.75 3.05 0.34
CA LYS A 56 -7.01 1.63 0.10
C LYS A 56 -5.72 0.87 -0.18
N VAL A 57 -5.53 -0.21 0.57
CA VAL A 57 -4.34 -1.04 0.49
C VAL A 57 -4.75 -2.49 0.26
N GLY A 58 -4.14 -3.11 -0.74
CA GLY A 58 -4.21 -4.54 -0.98
C GLY A 58 -3.03 -5.26 -0.37
N SER A 59 -3.16 -6.55 -0.13
CA SER A 59 -2.05 -7.43 0.19
C SER A 59 -2.20 -8.76 -0.51
N VAL A 60 -1.09 -9.33 -0.95
CA VAL A 60 -1.04 -10.62 -1.65
C VAL A 60 0.12 -11.43 -1.12
N SER A 61 -0.16 -12.64 -0.68
CA SER A 61 0.84 -13.63 -0.34
C SER A 61 0.49 -14.96 -0.99
N SER A 62 1.41 -15.53 -1.76
CA SER A 62 1.24 -16.81 -2.42
C SER A 62 2.20 -17.83 -1.82
N TYR A 63 1.66 -18.94 -1.33
CA TYR A 63 2.41 -20.06 -0.79
C TYR A 63 2.09 -21.33 -1.57
N MET A 64 2.84 -22.40 -1.33
CA MET A 64 2.60 -23.69 -2.01
C MET A 64 1.20 -24.25 -1.74
N ASP A 65 0.57 -23.87 -0.63
CA ASP A 65 -0.76 -24.34 -0.19
C ASP A 65 -1.90 -23.38 -0.54
N GLY A 66 -1.64 -22.26 -1.21
CA GLY A 66 -2.70 -21.34 -1.62
C GLY A 66 -2.26 -19.90 -1.83
N ASP A 67 -3.22 -19.10 -2.31
CA ASP A 67 -3.11 -17.66 -2.39
C ASP A 67 -3.92 -17.00 -1.27
N PHE A 68 -3.35 -15.92 -0.73
CA PHE A 68 -3.83 -15.17 0.42
C PHE A 68 -3.90 -13.72 -0.01
N HIS A 69 -5.09 -13.14 0.07
CA HIS A 69 -5.32 -11.75 -0.27
C HIS A 69 -5.92 -11.03 0.92
N GLY A 70 -5.59 -9.74 1.07
CA GLY A 70 -6.19 -8.90 2.09
C GLY A 70 -6.49 -7.52 1.53
N TYR A 71 -7.63 -6.97 1.89
CA TYR A 71 -8.01 -5.60 1.56
C TYR A 71 -8.15 -4.80 2.85
N TYR A 72 -7.65 -3.56 2.83
CA TYR A 72 -7.66 -2.66 3.98
C TYR A 72 -8.07 -1.25 3.56
N GLU A 73 -8.91 -0.62 4.39
CA GLU A 73 -9.15 0.82 4.31
C GLU A 73 -8.48 1.51 5.49
N LEU A 74 -7.91 2.68 5.19
CA LEU A 74 -7.12 3.47 6.12
C LEU A 74 -7.86 4.75 6.52
N ASP A 75 -7.58 5.24 7.73
CA ASP A 75 -7.94 6.60 8.15
C ASP A 75 -6.99 7.65 7.53
N GLU A 76 -7.19 8.90 7.90
CA GLU A 76 -6.39 10.04 7.43
C GLU A 76 -4.94 9.95 7.90
N GLU A 77 -4.67 9.21 8.96
CA GLU A 77 -3.34 9.00 9.54
C GLU A 77 -2.65 7.72 9.03
N GLY A 78 -3.33 6.94 8.19
CA GLY A 78 -2.82 5.68 7.64
C GLY A 78 -3.07 4.44 8.51
N ASN A 79 -3.84 4.54 9.58
CA ASN A 79 -4.22 3.39 10.41
C ASN A 79 -5.40 2.62 9.80
N ARG A 80 -5.42 1.31 10.01
CA ARG A 80 -6.48 0.43 9.49
C ARG A 80 -7.83 0.71 10.18
N LEU A 81 -8.81 1.18 9.41
CA LEU A 81 -10.23 1.30 9.82
C LEU A 81 -11.02 0.03 9.51
N PHE A 82 -10.62 -0.68 8.47
CA PHE A 82 -11.33 -1.83 7.96
C PHE A 82 -10.35 -2.82 7.34
N GLY A 83 -10.68 -4.10 7.38
CA GLY A 83 -10.13 -5.01 6.39
C GLY A 83 -10.81 -6.36 6.35
N VAL A 84 -10.52 -7.08 5.28
CA VAL A 84 -11.07 -8.42 5.00
C VAL A 84 -10.01 -9.25 4.30
N LEU A 85 -10.04 -10.56 4.55
CA LEU A 85 -9.12 -11.52 3.94
C LEU A 85 -9.85 -12.49 3.03
N PHE A 86 -9.19 -12.87 1.94
CA PHE A 86 -9.68 -13.85 0.97
C PHE A 86 -8.61 -14.91 0.73
N HIS A 87 -9.02 -16.16 0.61
CA HIS A 87 -8.12 -17.30 0.52
C HIS A 87 -8.55 -18.27 -0.58
N CYS A 88 -7.59 -18.70 -1.39
CA CYS A 88 -7.74 -19.80 -2.33
C CYS A 88 -6.72 -20.88 -1.97
N LEU A 89 -7.14 -21.90 -1.23
CA LEU A 89 -6.27 -23.00 -0.84
C LEU A 89 -6.15 -24.05 -1.95
N TYR A 90 -4.94 -24.57 -2.10
CA TYR A 90 -4.60 -25.63 -3.03
C TYR A 90 -4.61 -26.98 -2.30
N LYS A 91 -5.48 -27.89 -2.74
CA LYS A 91 -5.55 -29.27 -2.24
C LYS A 91 -5.30 -30.27 -3.35
N THR A 92 -4.77 -31.43 -2.98
CA THR A 92 -4.61 -32.56 -3.89
C THR A 92 -5.36 -33.74 -3.29
N GLU A 93 -6.60 -33.97 -3.73
CA GLU A 93 -7.46 -35.03 -3.16
C GLU A 93 -7.31 -36.36 -3.92
N THR A 94 -6.89 -36.32 -5.19
CA THR A 94 -6.78 -37.50 -6.09
C THR A 94 -5.56 -37.47 -7.03
N GLY A 95 -4.61 -36.57 -6.79
CA GLY A 95 -3.54 -36.22 -7.74
C GLY A 95 -3.88 -35.01 -8.62
N GLU A 96 -5.15 -34.60 -8.64
CA GLU A 96 -5.60 -33.35 -9.26
C GLU A 96 -5.58 -32.20 -8.26
N LEU A 97 -5.16 -31.02 -8.73
CA LEU A 97 -5.17 -29.78 -7.97
C LEU A 97 -6.61 -29.26 -7.88
N VAL A 98 -7.16 -29.23 -6.67
CA VAL A 98 -8.46 -28.67 -6.35
C VAL A 98 -8.28 -27.35 -5.61
N ARG A 99 -9.03 -26.32 -6.04
CA ARG A 99 -9.09 -25.02 -5.35
C ARG A 99 -10.22 -25.03 -4.32
N VAL A 100 -9.91 -24.61 -3.10
CA VAL A 100 -10.88 -24.39 -2.03
C VAL A 100 -10.93 -22.91 -1.73
N TYR A 101 -12.08 -22.30 -2.00
CA TYR A 101 -12.32 -20.88 -1.82
C TYR A 101 -12.84 -20.61 -0.41
N MET A 102 -12.22 -19.64 0.27
CA MET A 102 -12.58 -19.25 1.61
C MET A 102 -12.47 -17.73 1.79
N VAL A 103 -13.30 -17.18 2.65
CA VAL A 103 -13.31 -15.75 2.98
C VAL A 103 -13.30 -15.57 4.50
N ASP A 104 -12.68 -14.51 4.99
CA ASP A 104 -12.85 -14.06 6.37
C ASP A 104 -14.01 -13.05 6.44
N LEU A 105 -14.46 -12.78 7.65
CA LEU A 105 -15.42 -11.72 7.89
C LEU A 105 -14.75 -10.36 7.83
N PRO A 106 -15.49 -9.33 7.40
CA PRO A 106 -14.98 -7.98 7.49
C PRO A 106 -14.73 -7.58 8.94
N GLU A 107 -13.57 -6.98 9.19
CA GLU A 107 -13.12 -6.53 10.49
C GLU A 107 -12.97 -5.00 10.47
N TYR A 108 -13.82 -4.34 11.24
CA TYR A 108 -13.84 -2.89 11.43
C TYR A 108 -13.05 -2.50 12.68
N SER A 109 -12.60 -1.25 12.75
CA SER A 109 -12.06 -0.67 14.00
C SER A 109 -13.12 -0.55 15.11
N ASP A 110 -14.40 -0.57 14.74
CA ASP A 110 -15.57 -0.57 15.63
C ASP A 110 -15.91 -2.01 16.06
N GLU A 111 -15.60 -2.35 17.32
CA GLU A 111 -15.81 -3.70 17.85
C GLU A 111 -17.29 -4.05 18.02
N ASP A 112 -18.19 -3.08 18.20
CA ASP A 112 -19.63 -3.36 18.29
C ASP A 112 -20.18 -3.83 16.94
N LYS A 113 -19.66 -3.28 15.82
CA LYS A 113 -19.96 -3.79 14.48
C LYS A 113 -19.42 -5.19 14.28
N ASN A 114 -18.18 -5.43 14.67
CA ASN A 114 -17.56 -6.76 14.58
C ASN A 114 -18.35 -7.81 15.36
N GLN A 115 -18.78 -7.47 16.57
CA GLN A 115 -19.56 -8.37 17.42
C GLN A 115 -20.90 -8.73 16.76
N LYS A 116 -21.64 -7.74 16.25
CA LYS A 116 -22.92 -7.99 15.55
C LYS A 116 -22.76 -8.91 14.34
N ILE A 117 -21.68 -8.74 13.57
CA ILE A 117 -21.38 -9.62 12.42
C ILE A 117 -21.09 -11.04 12.92
N ARG A 118 -20.25 -11.20 13.95
CA ARG A 118 -19.90 -12.51 14.51
C ARG A 118 -21.12 -13.23 15.10
N GLU A 119 -22.04 -12.51 15.73
CA GLU A 119 -23.28 -13.07 16.28
C GLU A 119 -24.30 -13.47 15.20
N SER A 120 -24.21 -12.90 14.00
CA SER A 120 -25.11 -13.19 12.88
C SER A 120 -24.76 -14.46 12.09
N ILE A 121 -23.63 -15.10 12.41
CA ILE A 121 -23.12 -16.26 11.69
C ILE A 121 -23.10 -17.48 12.62
N GLU A 122 -23.78 -18.54 12.20
CA GLU A 122 -23.92 -19.77 12.98
C GLU A 122 -22.82 -20.79 12.65
N GLU A 123 -22.20 -20.67 11.47
CA GLU A 123 -21.17 -21.57 10.99
C GLU A 123 -19.86 -21.46 11.79
N ILE A 124 -19.24 -22.61 12.04
CA ILE A 124 -17.94 -22.65 12.70
C ILE A 124 -16.85 -22.39 11.65
N PRO A 125 -16.02 -21.35 11.83
CA PRO A 125 -14.95 -21.05 10.89
C PRO A 125 -13.83 -22.09 10.96
N TYR A 126 -13.14 -22.28 9.83
CA TYR A 126 -11.83 -22.90 9.81
C TYR A 126 -10.79 -21.94 10.39
N ILE A 127 -10.12 -22.34 11.47
CA ILE A 127 -9.10 -21.53 12.13
C ILE A 127 -7.72 -21.92 11.59
N LYS A 128 -7.09 -21.05 10.81
CA LYS A 128 -5.68 -21.22 10.39
C LYS A 128 -4.77 -20.53 11.41
N SER A 129 -4.12 -21.31 12.26
CA SER A 129 -3.35 -20.88 13.45
C SER A 129 -2.35 -19.75 13.19
N ASN A 130 -1.76 -19.70 12.00
CA ASN A 130 -0.64 -18.81 11.68
C ASN A 130 -1.11 -17.40 11.27
N ILE A 131 -2.33 -17.29 10.75
CA ILE A 131 -2.91 -16.02 10.25
C ILE A 131 -4.01 -15.48 11.16
N ARG A 132 -4.40 -16.22 12.21
CA ARG A 132 -5.52 -15.91 13.13
C ARG A 132 -6.85 -15.57 12.44
N GLY A 133 -6.98 -15.84 11.14
CA GLY A 133 -8.19 -15.60 10.36
C GLY A 133 -9.26 -16.67 10.63
N LYS A 134 -10.53 -16.24 10.60
CA LYS A 134 -11.71 -17.10 10.76
C LYS A 134 -12.31 -17.36 9.38
N LEU A 135 -11.93 -18.48 8.76
CA LEU A 135 -12.22 -18.69 7.35
C LEU A 135 -13.50 -19.49 7.13
N TYR A 136 -14.38 -18.97 6.27
CA TYR A 136 -15.62 -19.60 5.86
C TYR A 136 -15.47 -20.10 4.43
N ARG A 137 -15.76 -21.39 4.22
CA ARG A 137 -15.73 -21.97 2.88
C ARG A 137 -16.93 -21.49 2.09
N VAL A 138 -16.69 -21.06 0.85
CA VAL A 138 -17.72 -20.60 -0.09
C VAL A 138 -17.62 -21.37 -1.41
N THR A 139 -18.62 -21.24 -2.27
CA THR A 139 -18.50 -21.74 -3.66
C THR A 139 -17.57 -20.83 -4.46
N LYS A 140 -17.17 -21.30 -5.65
CA LYS A 140 -16.37 -20.49 -6.57
C LYS A 140 -17.12 -19.22 -6.99
N GLU A 141 -18.39 -19.36 -7.33
CA GLU A 141 -19.25 -18.26 -7.81
C GLU A 141 -19.41 -17.19 -6.73
N GLN A 142 -19.63 -17.60 -5.47
CA GLN A 142 -19.71 -16.69 -4.33
C GLN A 142 -18.38 -15.99 -4.06
N TYR A 143 -17.27 -16.71 -4.20
CA TYR A 143 -15.94 -16.10 -4.04
C TYR A 143 -15.68 -15.05 -5.12
N GLU A 144 -15.99 -15.36 -6.38
CA GLU A 144 -15.86 -14.41 -7.50
C GLU A 144 -16.76 -13.18 -7.27
N GLU A 145 -18.02 -13.38 -6.87
CA GLU A 145 -18.94 -12.28 -6.52
C GLU A 145 -18.36 -11.36 -5.43
N LEU A 146 -17.73 -11.92 -4.40
CA LEU A 146 -17.17 -11.17 -3.28
C LEU A 146 -15.83 -10.49 -3.58
N THR A 147 -15.09 -10.94 -4.59
CA THR A 147 -13.67 -10.56 -4.77
C THR A 147 -13.33 -9.94 -6.11
N ASN A 148 -14.20 -9.99 -7.12
CA ASN A 148 -13.91 -9.48 -8.47
C ASN A 148 -13.51 -8.00 -8.45
N ASP A 149 -14.26 -7.13 -7.77
CA ASP A 149 -13.95 -5.69 -7.69
C ASP A 149 -12.55 -5.44 -7.10
N TYR A 150 -12.14 -6.23 -6.12
CA TYR A 150 -10.81 -6.15 -5.52
C TYR A 150 -9.70 -6.53 -6.52
N PHE A 151 -9.90 -7.63 -7.25
CA PHE A 151 -8.92 -8.08 -8.26
C PHE A 151 -8.86 -7.13 -9.46
N GLU A 152 -9.99 -6.56 -9.88
CA GLU A 152 -10.03 -5.52 -10.91
C GLU A 152 -9.24 -4.27 -10.46
N ALA A 153 -9.40 -3.83 -9.21
CA ALA A 153 -8.65 -2.70 -8.67
C ALA A 153 -7.14 -2.96 -8.67
N ILE A 154 -6.69 -4.17 -8.32
CA ILE A 154 -5.27 -4.56 -8.39
C ILE A 154 -4.75 -4.50 -9.83
N GLU A 155 -5.47 -5.05 -10.80
CA GLU A 155 -5.00 -5.05 -12.19
C GLU A 155 -4.97 -3.63 -12.77
N MET A 156 -5.95 -2.78 -12.43
CA MET A 156 -5.92 -1.36 -12.81
C MET A 156 -4.73 -0.62 -12.22
N GLU A 157 -4.36 -0.88 -10.97
CA GLU A 157 -3.18 -0.29 -10.32
C GLU A 157 -1.89 -0.71 -11.02
N LYS A 158 -1.72 -1.99 -11.32
CA LYS A 158 -0.56 -2.49 -12.07
C LYS A 158 -0.41 -1.81 -13.43
N GLU A 159 -1.51 -1.57 -14.14
CA GLU A 159 -1.48 -0.85 -15.41
C GLU A 159 -1.15 0.64 -15.24
N LYS A 160 -1.69 1.31 -14.21
CA LYS A 160 -1.35 2.70 -13.89
C LYS A 160 0.12 2.85 -13.50
N LEU A 161 0.67 1.93 -12.71
CA LEU A 161 2.08 1.93 -12.32
C LEU A 161 3.02 1.85 -13.53
N LYS A 162 2.64 1.15 -14.60
CA LYS A 162 3.42 1.13 -15.86
C LYS A 162 3.44 2.49 -16.57
N GLN A 163 2.48 3.37 -16.29
CA GLN A 163 2.36 4.69 -16.93
C GLN A 163 3.08 5.80 -16.15
N VAL A 164 3.22 5.67 -14.83
CA VAL A 164 3.80 6.70 -13.92
C VAL A 164 5.34 6.59 -13.81
N THR A 165 5.94 6.24 -14.94
CA THR A 165 7.36 6.12 -15.29
C THR A 165 8.33 7.31 -15.17
N TYR A 166 8.19 8.34 -14.34
CA TYR A 166 9.13 9.50 -14.35
C TYR A 166 10.47 9.27 -13.63
N THR A 167 11.57 9.10 -14.35
CA THR A 167 12.91 8.96 -13.75
C THR A 167 13.21 10.08 -12.73
N TYR A 168 14.07 9.82 -11.74
CA TYR A 168 14.46 10.82 -10.74
C TYR A 168 15.00 12.09 -11.43
N GLU A 169 15.67 11.93 -12.56
CA GLU A 169 16.11 13.01 -13.42
C GLU A 169 14.92 13.81 -13.98
N GLU A 170 13.90 13.17 -14.54
CA GLU A 170 12.67 13.82 -15.06
C GLU A 170 11.86 14.52 -13.96
N LEU A 171 11.92 14.06 -12.71
CA LEU A 171 11.16 14.67 -11.60
C LEU A 171 11.79 16.00 -11.11
N PHE A 172 13.07 16.24 -11.38
CA PHE A 172 13.83 17.35 -10.79
C PHE A 172 14.65 18.20 -11.78
N HIS A 173 14.68 17.89 -13.08
CA HIS A 173 15.60 18.57 -14.02
C HIS A 173 14.99 19.61 -14.95
N ASP A 174 13.67 19.72 -15.07
CA ASP A 174 13.09 20.65 -16.07
C ASP A 174 12.79 22.07 -15.54
N GLU A 175 12.96 22.34 -14.24
CA GLU A 175 12.60 23.65 -13.65
C GLU A 175 13.66 24.32 -12.76
N ILE A 176 14.88 23.79 -12.67
CA ILE A 176 15.96 24.43 -11.90
C ILE A 176 16.95 25.09 -12.86
N GLU A 177 16.69 26.36 -13.19
CA GLU A 177 17.64 27.18 -13.94
C GLU A 177 18.93 27.39 -13.13
N PHE A 178 20.09 27.25 -13.79
CA PHE A 178 21.36 27.65 -13.19
C PHE A 178 21.31 29.12 -12.77
N VAL A 179 21.85 29.43 -11.59
CA VAL A 179 22.07 30.83 -11.21
C VAL A 179 22.96 31.52 -12.25
N GLY A 180 22.50 32.65 -12.78
CA GLY A 180 23.29 33.45 -13.71
C GLY A 180 24.62 33.90 -13.09
N GLU A 181 25.62 34.20 -13.92
CA GLU A 181 26.98 34.52 -13.48
C GLU A 181 27.06 35.64 -12.42
N GLU A 182 26.16 36.63 -12.51
CA GLU A 182 26.11 37.75 -11.57
C GLU A 182 25.68 37.30 -10.17
N LYS A 183 24.56 36.57 -10.07
CA LYS A 183 24.09 35.98 -8.80
C LYS A 183 25.09 34.95 -8.25
N PHE A 184 25.74 34.19 -9.12
CA PHE A 184 26.80 33.28 -8.70
C PHE A 184 27.98 34.01 -8.05
N LYS A 185 28.39 35.17 -8.58
CA LYS A 185 29.45 35.99 -7.97
C LYS A 185 29.06 36.49 -6.58
N GLU A 186 27.80 36.92 -6.40
CA GLU A 186 27.28 37.34 -5.10
C GLU A 186 27.31 36.20 -4.08
N ILE A 187 26.80 35.02 -4.46
CA ILE A 187 26.83 33.82 -3.63
C ILE A 187 28.28 33.45 -3.27
N ASN A 188 29.18 33.43 -4.26
CA ASN A 188 30.58 33.08 -4.04
C ASN A 188 31.30 34.07 -3.10
N ASN A 189 30.94 35.36 -3.13
CA ASN A 189 31.50 36.33 -2.20
C ASN A 189 30.98 36.10 -0.78
N ALA A 190 29.69 35.83 -0.61
CA ALA A 190 29.12 35.50 0.69
C ALA A 190 29.79 34.26 1.33
N TYR A 191 30.12 33.25 0.52
CA TYR A 191 30.84 32.04 0.99
C TYR A 191 32.29 32.32 1.41
N LYS A 192 32.95 33.32 0.82
CA LYS A 192 34.33 33.70 1.21
C LYS A 192 34.38 34.44 2.55
N GLU A 193 33.28 35.02 2.98
CA GLU A 193 33.16 35.68 4.29
C GLU A 193 32.92 34.67 5.43
N ILE A 194 32.67 33.40 5.09
CA ILE A 194 32.53 32.33 6.07
C ILE A 194 33.92 31.83 6.47
N ASP A 195 34.28 32.03 7.73
CA ASP A 195 35.43 31.37 8.33
C ASP A 195 35.09 29.93 8.68
N PHE A 196 35.26 29.03 7.71
CA PHE A 196 34.96 27.61 7.86
C PHE A 196 35.89 26.89 8.84
N PHE A 197 37.02 27.48 9.20
CA PHE A 197 38.06 26.79 9.97
C PHE A 197 38.21 27.34 11.39
N GLY A 198 37.85 28.59 11.66
CA GLY A 198 37.96 29.21 12.98
C GLY A 198 39.41 29.31 13.46
N GLU A 199 39.79 30.43 14.07
CA GLU A 199 40.89 30.40 15.05
C GLU A 199 40.42 29.82 16.39
#